data_AF-A0A3D9C8K9-F1
#
_entry.id   AF-A0A3D9C8K9-F1
#
_cell.length_a   1.000
_cell.length_b   1.000
_cell.length_c   1.000
_cell.angle_alpha   90.00
_cell.angle_beta   90.00
_cell.angle_gamma   90.00
#
_symmetry.space_group_name_H-M   'P 1'
#
loop_
_entity.id
_entity.type
_entity.pdbx_description
1 polymer ?
#
loop_
_entity_poly.entity_id
_entity_poly.type
_entity_poly.pdbx_seq_one_letter_code
_entity_poly.pdbx_strand_id
1 'polypeptide(L)'
;MDFIQLQSWANGDAEQGKWMLSFSVLLVLLFILVLRSENTLLRGMMIPIFLLLVLNTCYGTYLVMNRIRYAEEINQKFKKDAQKTVAAEYRKTKNDEKSYTVFRIVWAMLTIISLILCFIFTADYYRGLSLGFTGLFGSVLKVVEEQIRD
;
A
#
# COMPACT_ATOMS: atom_id res chain seq x y z
N MET A 1 10.85 -0.11 -23.54
CA MET A 1 11.49 -0.22 -22.22
C MET A 1 12.63 -1.21 -22.35
N ASP A 2 13.84 -0.82 -21.99
CA ASP A 2 15.00 -1.72 -21.99
C ASP A 2 14.99 -2.60 -20.72
N PHE A 3 15.60 -3.78 -20.75
CA PHE A 3 15.65 -4.70 -19.62
C PHE A 3 16.25 -4.05 -18.37
N ILE A 4 17.25 -3.19 -18.54
CA ILE A 4 17.88 -2.44 -17.43
C ILE A 4 16.84 -1.54 -16.73
N GLN A 5 15.94 -0.90 -17.48
CA GLN A 5 14.88 -0.08 -16.91
C GLN A 5 13.85 -0.93 -16.17
N LEU A 6 13.45 -2.07 -16.74
CA LEU A 6 12.52 -3.00 -16.11
C LEU A 6 13.07 -3.57 -14.80
N GLN A 7 14.36 -3.90 -14.78
CA GLN A 7 15.06 -4.36 -13.58
C GLN A 7 15.17 -3.27 -12.52
N SER A 8 15.46 -2.02 -12.93
CA SER A 8 15.46 -0.87 -12.01
C SER A 8 14.09 -0.66 -11.38
N TRP A 9 13.02 -0.75 -12.17
CA TRP A 9 11.64 -0.62 -11.68
C TRP A 9 11.28 -1.73 -10.69
N ALA A 10 11.60 -2.99 -11.02
CA ALA A 10 11.37 -4.12 -10.13
C ALA A 10 12.18 -4.05 -8.82
N ASN A 11 13.37 -3.47 -8.85
CA ASN A 11 14.16 -3.21 -7.65
C ASN A 11 13.52 -2.10 -6.80
N GLY A 12 12.98 -1.05 -7.41
CA GLY A 12 12.24 0.00 -6.70
C GLY A 12 11.02 -0.55 -5.96
N ASP A 13 10.22 -1.36 -6.64
CA ASP A 13 9.09 -2.09 -6.04
C ASP A 13 9.53 -3.00 -4.88
N ALA A 14 10.65 -3.73 -5.04
CA ALA A 14 11.18 -4.59 -3.99
C ALA A 14 11.67 -3.79 -2.77
N GLU A 15 12.32 -2.63 -2.98
CA GLU A 15 12.70 -1.72 -1.90
C GLU A 15 11.48 -1.15 -1.18
N GLN A 16 10.43 -0.72 -1.91
CA GLN A 16 9.16 -0.30 -1.32
C GLN A 16 8.59 -1.43 -0.43
N GLY A 17 8.60 -2.67 -0.93
CA GLY A 17 8.18 -3.83 -0.15
C GLY A 17 8.97 -4.04 1.14
N LYS A 18 10.30 -3.86 1.12
CA LYS A 18 11.15 -3.95 2.33
C LYS A 18 10.82 -2.85 3.34
N TRP A 19 10.54 -1.62 2.88
CA TRP A 19 10.09 -0.54 3.76
C TRP A 19 8.75 -0.84 4.40
N MET A 20 7.80 -1.40 3.65
CA MET A 20 6.50 -1.82 4.18
C MET A 20 6.65 -2.90 5.26
N LEU A 21 7.50 -3.91 5.03
CA LEU A 21 7.78 -4.94 6.02
C LEU A 21 8.48 -4.39 7.27
N SER A 22 9.41 -3.45 7.10
CA SER A 22 10.08 -2.78 8.22
C SER A 22 9.08 -1.98 9.06
N PHE A 23 8.14 -1.31 8.41
CA PHE A 23 7.05 -0.60 9.09
C PHE A 23 6.09 -1.56 9.80
N SER A 24 5.81 -2.74 9.24
CA SER A 24 5.03 -3.78 9.93
C SER A 24 5.64 -4.18 11.28
N VAL A 25 6.97 -4.30 11.38
CA VAL A 25 7.62 -4.62 12.66
C VAL A 25 7.35 -3.53 13.70
N LEU A 26 7.41 -2.26 13.30
CA LEU A 26 7.07 -1.13 14.18
C LEU A 26 5.59 -1.15 14.60
N LEU A 27 4.68 -1.49 13.67
CA LEU A 27 3.26 -1.62 13.97
C LEU A 27 2.95 -2.74 14.96
N VAL A 28 3.69 -3.87 14.90
CA VAL A 28 3.55 -4.94 15.91
C VAL A 28 3.91 -4.42 17.30
N LEU A 29 5.02 -3.69 17.44
CA LEU A 29 5.42 -3.10 18.72
C LEU A 29 4.34 -2.12 19.22
N LEU A 30 3.84 -1.26 18.34
CA LEU A 30 2.79 -0.30 18.67
C LEU A 30 1.50 -1.01 19.09
N PHE A 31 1.11 -2.09 18.41
CA PHE A 31 -0.07 -2.89 18.76
C PHE A 31 0.05 -3.49 20.17
N ILE A 32 1.22 -4.01 20.55
CA ILE A 32 1.50 -4.53 21.89
C ILE A 32 1.42 -3.41 22.95
N LEU A 33 1.96 -2.22 22.66
CA LEU A 33 1.89 -1.08 23.57
C LEU A 33 0.45 -0.60 23.80
N VAL A 34 -0.34 -0.54 22.73
CA VAL A 34 -1.76 -0.14 22.81
C VAL A 34 -2.59 -1.14 23.61
N LEU A 35 -2.33 -2.45 23.47
CA LEU A 35 -3.00 -3.48 24.28
C LEU A 35 -2.80 -3.30 25.78
N ARG A 36 -1.63 -2.78 26.20
CA ARG A 36 -1.34 -2.48 27.61
C ARG A 36 -1.87 -1.13 28.07
N SER A 37 -2.40 -0.32 27.16
CA SER A 37 -2.91 1.01 27.47
C SER A 37 -4.34 0.97 28.00
N GLU A 38 -4.60 1.79 29.01
CA GLU A 38 -5.96 2.11 29.47
C GLU A 38 -6.59 3.25 28.65
N ASN A 39 -5.82 3.88 27.76
CA ASN A 39 -6.30 4.98 26.94
C ASN A 39 -7.32 4.48 25.90
N THR A 40 -8.58 4.87 26.11
CA THR A 40 -9.73 4.51 25.27
C THR A 40 -9.59 4.98 23.83
N LEU A 41 -8.94 6.13 23.60
CA LEU A 41 -8.64 6.63 22.26
C LEU A 41 -7.63 5.72 21.55
N LEU A 42 -6.55 5.31 22.21
CA LEU A 42 -5.60 4.36 21.63
C LEU A 42 -6.24 2.99 21.35
N ARG A 43 -7.12 2.51 22.24
CA ARG A 43 -7.90 1.27 22.00
C ARG A 43 -8.78 1.35 20.76
N GLY A 44 -9.39 2.51 20.51
CA GLY A 44 -10.15 2.76 19.28
C GLY A 44 -9.31 2.59 18.01
N MET A 45 -8.03 2.94 18.05
CA MET A 45 -7.11 2.83 16.91
C MET A 45 -6.68 1.38 16.59
N MET A 46 -6.92 0.41 17.49
CA MET A 46 -6.41 -0.96 17.33
C MET A 46 -6.87 -1.64 16.05
N ILE A 47 -8.15 -1.49 15.70
CA ILE A 47 -8.71 -2.13 14.49
C ILE A 47 -8.01 -1.59 13.23
N PRO A 48 -7.93 -0.27 13.01
CA PRO A 48 -7.16 0.29 11.89
C PRO A 48 -5.67 -0.07 11.90
N ILE A 49 -5.01 -0.08 13.06
CA ILE A 49 -3.59 -0.45 13.17
C ILE A 49 -3.39 -1.91 12.75
N PHE A 50 -4.27 -2.81 13.17
CA PHE A 50 -4.21 -4.21 12.80
C PHE A 50 -4.41 -4.41 11.29
N LEU A 51 -5.40 -3.72 10.70
CA LEU A 51 -5.61 -3.75 9.25
C LEU A 51 -4.38 -3.22 8.49
N LEU A 52 -3.78 -2.15 8.99
CA LEU A 52 -2.58 -1.57 8.40
C LEU A 52 -1.39 -2.54 8.46
N LEU A 53 -1.23 -3.26 9.58
CA LEU A 53 -0.23 -4.29 9.76
C LEU A 53 -0.40 -5.42 8.75
N VAL A 54 -1.62 -5.93 8.59
CA VAL A 54 -1.93 -7.01 7.64
C VAL A 54 -1.63 -6.56 6.21
N LEU A 55 -2.09 -5.37 5.82
CA LEU A 55 -1.86 -4.83 4.48
C LEU A 55 -0.37 -4.65 4.17
N ASN A 56 0.39 -4.03 5.08
CA ASN A 56 1.83 -3.83 4.89
C ASN A 56 2.57 -5.16 4.81
N THR A 57 2.21 -6.12 5.65
CA THR A 57 2.86 -7.43 5.66
C THR A 57 2.57 -8.23 4.39
N CYS A 58 1.29 -8.35 4.01
CA CYS A 58 0.89 -9.10 2.83
C CYS A 58 1.40 -8.46 1.53
N TYR A 59 1.19 -7.15 1.35
CA TYR A 59 1.61 -6.46 0.13
C TYR A 59 3.13 -6.29 0.06
N GLY A 60 3.78 -5.95 1.17
CA GLY A 60 5.24 -5.86 1.24
C GLY A 60 5.92 -7.19 0.91
N THR A 61 5.40 -8.31 1.44
CA THR A 61 5.89 -9.65 1.10
C THR A 61 5.70 -9.95 -0.40
N TYR A 62 4.52 -9.63 -0.94
CA TYR A 62 4.24 -9.82 -2.37
C TYR A 62 5.23 -9.05 -3.25
N LEU A 63 5.51 -7.78 -2.94
CA LEU A 63 6.46 -6.95 -3.69
C LEU A 63 7.87 -7.54 -3.66
N VAL A 64 8.37 -7.89 -2.48
CA VAL A 64 9.73 -8.43 -2.31
C VAL A 64 9.91 -9.77 -3.03
N MET A 65 8.91 -10.68 -2.94
CA MET A 65 9.06 -12.04 -3.49
C MET A 65 8.81 -12.13 -4.99
N ASN A 66 7.88 -11.34 -5.54
CA ASN A 66 7.40 -11.58 -6.91
C ASN A 66 7.93 -10.61 -7.95
N ARG A 67 8.33 -9.38 -7.59
CA ARG A 67 8.60 -8.32 -8.59
C ARG A 67 9.88 -8.54 -9.38
N ILE A 68 10.94 -9.00 -8.72
CA ILE A 68 12.21 -9.34 -9.39
C ILE A 68 12.00 -10.50 -10.37
N ARG A 69 11.32 -11.57 -9.91
CA ARG A 69 11.00 -12.72 -10.77
C ARG A 69 10.12 -12.32 -11.96
N TYR A 70 9.13 -11.46 -11.73
CA TYR A 70 8.26 -10.95 -12.79
C TYR A 70 9.03 -10.18 -13.87
N ALA A 71 10.00 -9.35 -13.50
CA ALA A 71 10.85 -8.65 -14.46
C ALA A 71 11.69 -9.61 -15.31
N GLU A 72 12.22 -10.67 -14.71
CA GLU A 72 12.98 -11.69 -15.43
C GLU A 72 12.09 -12.50 -16.39
N GLU A 73 10.87 -12.86 -15.98
CA GLU A 73 9.88 -13.52 -16.84
C GLU A 73 9.47 -12.65 -18.03
N ILE A 74 9.24 -11.35 -17.82
CA ILE A 74 8.97 -10.40 -18.92
C ILE A 74 10.15 -10.35 -19.87
N ASN A 75 11.38 -10.25 -19.37
CA ASN A 75 12.56 -10.22 -20.23
C ASN A 75 12.68 -11.47 -21.11
N GLN A 76 12.43 -12.65 -20.53
CA GLN A 76 12.42 -13.90 -21.29
C GLN A 76 11.31 -13.92 -22.36
N LYS A 77 10.11 -13.41 -22.05
CA LYS A 77 9.01 -13.29 -23.03
C LYS A 77 9.36 -12.28 -24.12
N PHE A 78 9.97 -11.16 -23.77
CA PHE A 78 10.41 -10.12 -24.70
C PHE A 78 11.47 -10.64 -25.67
N LYS A 79 12.43 -11.44 -25.19
CA LYS A 79 13.44 -12.10 -26.04
C LYS A 79 12.83 -13.15 -27.00
N LYS A 80 11.70 -13.77 -26.63
CA LYS A 80 11.00 -14.76 -27.47
C LYS A 80 10.09 -14.10 -28.50
N ASP A 81 9.30 -13.11 -28.08
CA ASP A 81 8.34 -12.38 -28.92
C ASP A 81 8.11 -10.98 -28.35
N ALA A 82 8.92 -10.02 -28.81
CA ALA A 82 8.90 -8.65 -28.34
C ALA A 82 7.55 -7.96 -28.63
N GLN A 83 6.97 -8.18 -29.81
CA GLN A 83 5.77 -7.46 -30.25
C GLN A 83 4.55 -7.89 -29.44
N LYS A 84 4.40 -9.19 -29.18
CA LYS A 84 3.30 -9.72 -28.35
C LYS A 84 3.45 -9.33 -26.88
N THR A 85 4.68 -9.31 -26.37
CA THR A 85 4.95 -8.96 -24.97
C THR A 85 4.68 -7.47 -24.70
N VAL A 86 5.09 -6.59 -25.62
CA VAL A 86 4.81 -5.15 -25.51
C VAL A 86 3.31 -4.86 -25.57
N ALA A 87 2.58 -5.50 -26.50
CA ALA A 87 1.14 -5.31 -26.60
C ALA A 87 0.38 -5.79 -25.34
N ALA A 88 0.84 -6.89 -24.74
CA ALA A 88 0.28 -7.41 -23.50
C ALA A 88 0.56 -6.48 -22.30
N GLU A 89 1.80 -6.02 -22.13
CA GLU A 89 2.17 -5.13 -21.03
C GLU A 89 1.48 -3.77 -21.18
N TYR A 90 1.42 -3.21 -22.40
CA TYR A 90 0.71 -1.95 -22.65
C TYR A 90 -0.78 -2.03 -22.28
N ARG A 91 -1.46 -3.13 -22.62
CA ARG A 91 -2.86 -3.32 -22.24
C ARG A 91 -3.02 -3.44 -20.73
N LYS A 92 -2.09 -4.10 -20.05
CA LYS A 92 -2.08 -4.22 -18.58
C LYS A 92 -1.87 -2.85 -17.93
N THR A 93 -0.82 -2.13 -18.28
CA THR A 93 -0.50 -0.80 -17.74
C THR A 93 -1.66 0.17 -17.92
N LYS A 94 -2.33 0.17 -19.07
CA LYS A 94 -3.49 1.04 -19.31
C LYS A 94 -4.68 0.71 -18.40
N ASN A 95 -4.91 -0.56 -18.10
CA ASN A 95 -5.97 -0.97 -17.17
C ASN A 95 -5.60 -0.65 -15.71
N ASP A 96 -4.32 -0.84 -15.38
CA ASP A 96 -3.77 -0.54 -14.06
C ASP A 96 -3.84 0.97 -13.77
N GLU A 97 -3.46 1.83 -14.73
CA GLU A 97 -3.52 3.30 -14.62
C GLU A 97 -4.94 3.80 -14.29
N LYS A 98 -5.95 3.29 -15.00
CA LYS A 98 -7.36 3.62 -14.73
C LYS A 98 -7.76 3.19 -13.32
N SER A 99 -7.36 1.99 -12.92
CA SER A 99 -7.70 1.44 -11.60
C SER A 99 -7.04 2.24 -10.48
N TYR A 100 -5.75 2.55 -10.60
CA TYR A 100 -5.02 3.35 -9.62
C TYR A 100 -5.56 4.77 -9.51
N THR A 101 -5.96 5.40 -10.62
CA THR A 101 -6.60 6.73 -10.59
C THR A 101 -7.89 6.71 -9.78
N VAL A 102 -8.74 5.70 -9.98
CA VAL A 102 -9.99 5.54 -9.21
C VAL A 102 -9.67 5.25 -7.74
N PHE A 103 -8.75 4.33 -7.46
CA PHE A 103 -8.35 4.02 -6.08
C PHE A 103 -7.80 5.25 -5.34
N ARG A 104 -6.98 6.08 -6.00
CA ARG A 104 -6.47 7.32 -5.42
C ARG A 104 -7.61 8.23 -4.96
N ILE A 105 -8.62 8.44 -5.81
CA ILE A 105 -9.78 9.28 -5.47
C ILE A 105 -10.56 8.67 -4.30
N VAL A 106 -10.81 7.36 -4.33
CA VAL A 106 -11.54 6.66 -3.25
C VAL A 106 -10.81 6.79 -1.92
N TRP A 107 -9.50 6.50 -1.87
CA TRP A 107 -8.72 6.57 -0.64
C TRP A 107 -8.56 8.01 -0.14
N ALA A 108 -8.46 9.00 -1.03
CA ALA A 108 -8.45 10.41 -0.64
C ALA A 108 -9.78 10.82 0.02
N MET A 109 -10.91 10.46 -0.58
CA MET A 109 -12.24 10.76 -0.02
C MET A 109 -12.44 10.06 1.33
N LEU A 110 -12.07 8.79 1.45
CA LEU A 110 -12.14 8.05 2.72
C LEU A 110 -11.27 8.67 3.80
N THR A 111 -10.06 9.15 3.45
CA THR A 111 -9.18 9.87 4.36
C THR A 111 -9.86 11.13 4.88
N ILE A 112 -10.42 11.96 3.99
CA ILE A 112 -11.11 13.21 4.37
C ILE A 112 -12.34 12.91 5.26
N ILE A 113 -13.17 11.93 4.88
CA ILE A 113 -14.36 11.55 5.66
C ILE A 113 -13.95 11.07 7.06
N SER A 114 -12.93 10.21 7.17
CA SER A 114 -12.43 9.74 8.47
C SER A 114 -11.86 10.87 9.32
N LEU A 115 -11.23 11.88 8.71
CA LEU A 115 -10.73 13.05 9.43
C LEU A 115 -11.88 13.88 9.98
N ILE A 116 -12.92 14.13 9.18
CA ILE A 116 -14.13 14.87 9.60
C ILE A 116 -14.82 14.14 10.76
N LEU A 117 -14.97 12.82 10.67
CA LEU A 117 -15.58 12.01 11.72
C LEU A 117 -14.82 12.08 13.06
N CYS A 118 -13.50 12.32 13.03
CA CYS A 118 -12.69 12.51 14.24
C CYS A 118 -13.12 13.72 15.07
N PHE A 119 -13.71 14.74 14.43
CA PHE A 119 -14.24 15.94 15.09
C PHE A 119 -15.73 15.81 15.47
N ILE A 120 -16.47 14.95 14.76
CA ILE A 120 -17.90 14.71 15.04
C ILE A 120 -18.08 13.79 16.25
N PHE A 121 -17.26 12.74 16.36
CA PHE A 121 -17.36 11.82 17.48
C PHE A 121 -16.92 12.48 18.78
N THR A 122 -17.73 12.32 19.83
CA THR A 122 -17.44 12.85 21.17
C THR A 122 -16.79 11.81 22.06
N ALA A 123 -17.12 10.52 21.89
CA ALA A 123 -16.52 9.45 22.65
C ALA A 123 -15.11 9.10 22.15
N ASP A 124 -14.16 9.02 23.07
CA ASP A 124 -12.73 8.80 22.78
C ASP A 124 -12.46 7.58 21.93
N TYR A 125 -13.20 6.48 22.15
CA TYR A 125 -13.05 5.26 21.36
C TYR A 125 -13.37 5.48 19.87
N TYR A 126 -14.49 6.13 19.56
CA TYR A 126 -14.87 6.37 18.15
C TYR A 126 -13.99 7.44 17.50
N ARG A 127 -13.52 8.43 18.27
CA ARG A 127 -12.49 9.38 17.80
C ARG A 127 -11.20 8.66 17.45
N GLY A 128 -10.73 7.77 18.32
CA GLY A 128 -9.57 6.91 18.10
C GLY A 128 -9.73 6.03 16.87
N LEU A 129 -10.89 5.39 16.71
CA LEU A 129 -11.20 4.59 15.53
C LEU A 129 -11.11 5.42 14.25
N SER A 130 -11.72 6.60 14.25
CA SER A 130 -11.69 7.53 13.12
C SER A 130 -10.27 7.97 12.77
N LEU A 131 -9.49 8.33 13.78
CA LEU A 131 -8.09 8.77 13.62
C LEU A 131 -7.19 7.62 13.12
N GLY A 132 -7.41 6.40 13.60
CA GLY A 132 -6.75 5.21 13.08
C GLY A 132 -7.09 4.97 11.61
N PHE A 133 -8.35 5.14 11.21
CA PHE A 133 -8.76 5.03 9.81
C PHE A 133 -8.16 6.13 8.93
N THR A 134 -8.02 7.36 9.44
CA THR A 134 -7.29 8.43 8.73
C THR A 134 -5.84 8.02 8.45
N GLY A 135 -5.16 7.44 9.45
CA GLY A 135 -3.80 6.90 9.27
C GLY A 135 -3.76 5.77 8.25
N LEU A 136 -4.66 4.79 8.36
CA LEU A 136 -4.78 3.67 7.42
C LEU A 136 -4.98 4.17 5.98
N PHE A 137 -6.02 4.96 5.73
CA PHE A 137 -6.36 5.42 4.38
C PHE A 137 -5.31 6.35 3.81
N GLY A 138 -4.73 7.24 4.63
CA GLY A 138 -3.66 8.12 4.21
C GLY A 138 -2.37 7.35 3.83
N SER A 139 -2.05 6.28 4.57
CA SER A 139 -0.89 5.44 4.23
C SER A 139 -1.10 4.67 2.92
N VAL A 140 -2.30 4.10 2.70
CA VAL A 140 -2.64 3.40 1.46
C VAL A 140 -2.68 4.37 0.28
N LEU A 141 -3.19 5.59 0.49
CA LEU A 141 -3.18 6.64 -0.54
C LEU A 141 -1.76 6.94 -1.00
N LYS A 142 -0.80 7.09 -0.09
CA LYS A 142 0.60 7.33 -0.45
C LYS A 142 1.20 6.19 -1.26
N VAL A 143 0.93 4.94 -0.89
CA VAL A 143 1.38 3.77 -1.66
C VAL A 143 0.79 3.79 -3.08
N VAL A 144 -0.49 4.11 -3.22
CA VAL A 144 -1.15 4.25 -4.53
C VAL A 144 -0.57 5.41 -5.34
N GLU A 145 -0.26 6.55 -4.72
CA GLU A 145 0.35 7.70 -5.40
C GLU A 145 1.77 7.44 -5.89
N GLU A 146 2.54 6.63 -5.18
CA GLU A 146 3.86 6.19 -5.62
C GLU A 146 3.75 5.31 -6.87
N GLN A 147 2.81 4.36 -6.87
CA GLN A 147 2.53 3.47 -8.01
C GLN A 147 1.94 4.17 -9.25
N ILE A 148 1.45 5.41 -9.13
CA ILE A 148 0.99 6.23 -10.28
C ILE A 148 2.11 7.11 -10.86
N ARG A 149 3.12 7.46 -10.04
CA ARG A 149 4.23 8.32 -10.46
C ARG A 149 5.31 7.57 -11.24
N ASP A 150 5.41 6.27 -11.02
CA ASP A 150 6.34 5.36 -11.69
C ASP A 150 5.77 4.77 -12.99
#